data_AF-A0A2S0MGJ0-F1
#
_entry.id   AF-A0A2S0MGJ0-F1
#
_cell.length_a   1.000
_cell.length_b   1.000
_cell.length_c   1.000
_cell.angle_alpha   90.00
_cell.angle_beta   90.00
_cell.angle_gamma   90.00
#
_symmetry.space_group_name_H-M   'P 1'
#
loop_
_entity.id
_entity.type
_entity.pdbx_description
1 polymer ?
#
loop_
_entity_poly.entity_id
_entity_poly.type
_entity_poly.pdbx_seq_one_letter_code
_entity_poly.pdbx_strand_id
1 'polypeptide(L)'
;MVFPPMQPAADATVAREHTYHDGSSRTVMVSEREIAYPQGRLIISRTDLDGIITHANDAFVELSGYAREDLIGQPHAILRHPDMPRAAFKDLWTTVASGKKWHGYVKNLCKDGSHYWVYATAVPNVRGGKIVGYTSVRRQPSRAKIAEITATYKEWLAKEGSPA
;
A
#
# COMPACT_ATOMS: atom_id res chain seq x y z
N MET A 1 14.22 1.82 -6.62
CA MET A 1 13.95 0.58 -5.86
C MET A 1 13.96 -0.64 -6.81
N VAL A 2 14.29 -1.85 -6.34
CA VAL A 2 14.15 -3.10 -7.13
C VAL A 2 13.24 -4.06 -6.35
N PHE A 3 12.16 -4.51 -6.96
CA PHE A 3 11.18 -5.39 -6.33
C PHE A 3 11.27 -6.81 -6.88
N PRO A 4 10.92 -7.84 -6.09
CA PRO A 4 10.78 -9.19 -6.61
C PRO A 4 9.71 -9.25 -7.72
N PRO A 5 9.82 -10.20 -8.65
CA PRO A 5 8.86 -10.34 -9.74
C PRO A 5 7.47 -10.67 -9.21
N MET A 6 6.45 -10.15 -9.90
CA MET A 6 5.07 -10.56 -9.69
C MET A 6 4.86 -12.00 -10.18
N GLN A 7 3.80 -12.65 -9.71
CA GLN A 7 3.32 -13.95 -10.19
C GLN A 7 1.87 -13.81 -10.64
N PRO A 8 1.60 -13.10 -11.75
CA PRO A 8 0.26 -12.74 -12.15
C PRO A 8 -0.61 -13.99 -12.38
N ALA A 9 -1.85 -13.96 -11.88
CA ALA A 9 -2.83 -14.98 -12.21
C ALA A 9 -3.31 -14.80 -13.67
N ALA A 10 -3.93 -15.82 -14.25
CA ALA A 10 -4.37 -15.80 -15.65
C ALA A 10 -5.36 -14.65 -15.98
N ASP A 11 -6.07 -14.14 -14.98
CA ASP A 11 -7.01 -13.01 -15.06
C ASP A 11 -6.36 -11.64 -14.87
N ALA A 12 -5.07 -11.57 -14.54
CA ALA A 12 -4.31 -10.32 -14.49
C ALA A 12 -3.85 -9.92 -15.91
N THR A 13 -4.71 -9.19 -16.60
CA THR A 13 -4.58 -8.94 -18.05
C THR A 13 -4.03 -7.56 -18.40
N VAL A 14 -3.97 -6.61 -17.45
CA VAL A 14 -3.56 -5.24 -17.75
C VAL A 14 -2.16 -4.96 -17.20
N ALA A 15 -1.20 -4.76 -18.10
CA ALA A 15 0.11 -4.24 -17.77
C ALA A 15 0.05 -2.72 -17.59
N ARG A 16 0.56 -2.20 -16.47
CA ARG A 16 0.65 -0.76 -16.21
C ARG A 16 2.06 -0.39 -15.78
N GLU A 17 2.59 0.69 -16.35
CA GLU A 17 3.78 1.31 -15.80
C GLU A 17 3.43 1.98 -14.47
N HIS A 18 4.23 1.69 -13.44
CA HIS A 18 4.04 2.25 -12.11
C HIS A 18 5.30 2.96 -11.64
N THR A 19 5.22 4.29 -11.56
CA THR A 19 6.31 5.17 -11.14
C THR A 19 6.23 5.53 -9.65
N TYR A 20 7.35 5.40 -8.96
CA TYR A 20 7.49 5.67 -7.53
C TYR A 20 8.02 7.08 -7.27
N HIS A 21 8.10 7.43 -5.98
CA HIS A 21 8.52 8.75 -5.55
C HIS A 21 10.01 9.03 -5.82
N ASP A 22 10.85 7.98 -5.85
CA ASP A 22 12.29 8.04 -6.16
C ASP A 22 12.58 8.12 -7.67
N GLY A 23 11.54 8.18 -8.50
CA GLY A 23 11.65 8.18 -9.96
C GLY A 23 11.82 6.80 -10.58
N SER A 24 12.02 5.74 -9.80
CA SER A 24 12.02 4.38 -10.34
C SER A 24 10.64 4.00 -10.85
N SER A 25 10.58 3.16 -11.89
CA SER A 25 9.34 2.58 -12.38
C SER A 25 9.48 1.06 -12.51
N ARG A 26 8.34 0.37 -12.46
CA ARG A 26 8.22 -1.03 -12.87
C ARG A 26 6.91 -1.24 -13.61
N THR A 27 6.87 -2.21 -14.51
CA THR A 27 5.61 -2.73 -15.03
C THR A 27 4.97 -3.64 -13.97
N VAL A 28 3.70 -3.39 -13.66
CA VAL A 28 2.88 -4.26 -12.81
C VAL A 28 1.72 -4.84 -13.60
N MET A 29 1.31 -6.06 -13.26
CA MET A 29 0.08 -6.65 -13.77
C MET A 29 -1.06 -6.36 -12.81
N VAL A 30 -2.21 -5.91 -13.34
CA VAL A 30 -3.39 -5.57 -12.56
C VAL A 30 -4.59 -6.36 -13.08
N SER A 31 -5.39 -6.86 -12.15
CA SER A 31 -6.70 -7.44 -12.38
C SER A 31 -7.77 -6.67 -11.61
N GLU A 32 -9.02 -6.79 -12.06
CA GLU A 32 -10.18 -6.26 -11.34
C GLU A 32 -10.61 -7.17 -10.17
N ARG A 33 -9.92 -8.29 -9.94
CA ARG A 33 -10.23 -9.21 -8.84
C ARG A 33 -9.89 -8.57 -7.49
N GLU A 34 -10.93 -8.27 -6.73
CA GLU A 34 -10.79 -7.84 -5.33
C GLU A 34 -10.74 -9.06 -4.40
N ILE A 35 -9.71 -9.14 -3.56
CA ILE A 35 -9.63 -10.09 -2.44
C ILE A 35 -10.28 -9.47 -1.22
N ALA A 36 -11.26 -10.18 -0.65
CA ALA A 36 -11.98 -9.72 0.54
C ALA A 36 -11.03 -9.60 1.74
N TYR A 37 -11.23 -8.55 2.54
CA TYR A 37 -10.51 -8.39 3.79
C TYR A 37 -10.81 -9.57 4.74
N PRO A 38 -9.79 -10.21 5.36
CA PRO A 38 -10.00 -11.38 6.20
C PRO A 38 -10.74 -11.02 7.50
N GLN A 39 -11.94 -11.56 7.69
CA GLN A 39 -12.75 -11.29 8.88
C GLN A 39 -12.03 -11.74 10.17
N GLY A 40 -12.18 -10.95 11.23
CA GLY A 40 -11.63 -11.27 12.56
C GLY A 40 -10.11 -11.18 12.66
N ARG A 41 -9.40 -10.78 11.60
CA ARG A 41 -7.93 -10.65 11.59
C ARG A 41 -7.54 -9.19 11.41
N LEU A 42 -6.51 -8.76 12.14
CA LEU A 42 -5.86 -7.47 11.89
C LEU A 42 -4.67 -7.68 10.96
N ILE A 43 -4.48 -6.77 10.02
CA ILE A 43 -3.27 -6.75 9.19
C ILE A 43 -2.31 -5.74 9.80
N ILE A 44 -1.10 -6.20 10.10
CA ILE A 44 -0.09 -5.41 10.80
C ILE A 44 1.22 -5.48 10.04
N SER A 45 1.85 -4.32 9.86
CA SER A 45 3.22 -4.21 9.37
C SER A 45 3.99 -3.14 10.12
N ARG A 46 5.31 -3.33 10.22
CA ARG A 46 6.24 -2.31 10.71
C ARG A 46 7.25 -1.98 9.63
N THR A 47 7.65 -0.72 9.58
CA THR A 47 8.77 -0.26 8.76
C THR A 47 9.82 0.44 9.62
N ASP A 48 11.03 0.58 9.08
CA ASP A 48 11.98 1.58 9.54
C ASP A 48 11.58 3.00 9.06
N LEU A 49 12.50 3.96 9.18
CA LEU A 49 12.29 5.36 8.80
C LEU A 49 12.23 5.58 7.28
N ASP A 50 12.87 4.70 6.51
CA ASP A 50 12.91 4.75 5.05
C ASP A 50 11.72 3.99 4.42
N GLY A 51 10.82 3.46 5.26
CA GLY A 51 9.64 2.73 4.81
C GLY A 51 9.94 1.29 4.40
N ILE A 52 11.11 0.76 4.76
CA ILE A 52 11.49 -0.64 4.53
C ILE A 52 10.77 -1.51 5.55
N ILE A 53 10.08 -2.55 5.09
CA ILE A 53 9.31 -3.46 5.93
C ILE A 53 10.28 -4.25 6.82
N THR A 54 10.12 -4.10 8.13
CA THR A 54 10.88 -4.83 9.16
C THR A 54 10.04 -5.91 9.84
N HIS A 55 8.72 -5.86 9.67
CA HIS A 55 7.80 -6.87 10.17
C HIS A 55 6.50 -6.88 9.35
N ALA A 56 5.96 -8.07 9.14
CA ALA A 56 4.62 -8.29 8.60
C ALA A 56 4.01 -9.47 9.37
N ASN A 57 2.73 -9.39 9.77
CA ASN A 57 2.07 -10.54 10.37
C ASN A 57 1.55 -11.53 9.30
N ASP A 58 1.00 -12.67 9.72
CA ASP A 58 0.53 -13.70 8.78
C ASP A 58 -0.63 -13.22 7.91
N ALA A 59 -1.55 -12.44 8.48
CA ALA A 59 -2.67 -11.86 7.73
C ALA A 59 -2.19 -10.94 6.59
N PHE A 60 -1.09 -10.20 6.82
CA PHE A 60 -0.48 -9.39 5.78
C PHE A 60 0.10 -10.26 4.66
N VAL A 61 0.89 -11.27 5.01
CA VAL A 61 1.54 -12.19 4.06
C VAL A 61 0.50 -12.86 3.19
N GLU A 62 -0.47 -13.52 3.82
CA GLU A 62 -1.52 -14.26 3.13
C GLU A 62 -2.32 -13.36 2.19
N LEU A 63 -2.77 -12.18 2.66
CA LEU A 63 -3.59 -11.31 1.83
C LEU A 63 -2.81 -10.70 0.67
N SER A 64 -1.52 -10.44 0.85
CA SER A 64 -0.67 -9.87 -0.19
C SER A 64 -0.27 -10.85 -1.28
N GLY A 65 -0.33 -12.15 -1.01
CA GLY A 65 0.20 -13.20 -1.88
C GLY A 65 1.73 -13.22 -1.99
N TYR A 66 2.44 -12.35 -1.26
CA TYR A 66 3.90 -12.38 -1.18
C TYR A 66 4.36 -13.31 -0.07
N ALA A 67 5.46 -14.03 -0.31
CA ALA A 67 6.13 -14.75 0.76
C ALA A 67 6.69 -13.74 1.77
N ARG A 68 6.87 -14.17 3.03
CA ARG A 68 7.42 -13.29 4.07
C ARG A 68 8.80 -12.78 3.69
N GLU A 69 9.62 -13.64 3.09
CA GLU A 69 10.99 -13.32 2.66
C GLU A 69 11.00 -12.31 1.50
N ASP A 70 9.95 -12.30 0.67
CA ASP A 70 9.76 -11.30 -0.40
C ASP A 70 9.35 -9.93 0.15
N LEU A 71 8.84 -9.86 1.38
CA LEU A 71 8.34 -8.63 2.00
C LEU A 71 9.37 -7.98 2.92
N ILE A 72 10.03 -8.76 3.76
CA ILE A 72 11.01 -8.23 4.73
C ILE A 72 12.20 -7.64 3.96
N GLY A 73 12.61 -6.43 4.33
CA GLY A 73 13.68 -5.71 3.65
C GLY A 73 13.25 -5.01 2.36
N GLN A 74 11.98 -5.12 1.95
CA GLN A 74 11.45 -4.38 0.81
C GLN A 74 10.77 -3.07 1.24
N PRO A 75 10.81 -2.03 0.40
CA PRO A 75 9.98 -0.85 0.58
C PRO A 75 8.50 -1.23 0.60
N HIS A 76 7.73 -0.63 1.51
CA HIS A 76 6.28 -0.84 1.61
C HIS A 76 5.53 -0.60 0.29
N ALA A 77 6.10 0.27 -0.55
CA ALA A 77 5.62 0.56 -1.90
C ALA A 77 5.52 -0.66 -2.84
N ILE A 78 6.08 -1.82 -2.48
CA ILE A 78 5.87 -3.10 -3.20
C ILE A 78 4.39 -3.45 -3.38
N LEU A 79 3.52 -3.01 -2.47
CA LEU A 79 2.08 -3.25 -2.47
C LEU A 79 1.28 -2.09 -3.08
N ARG A 80 1.96 -1.06 -3.60
CA ARG A 80 1.28 0.14 -4.08
C ARG A 80 0.48 -0.18 -5.34
N HIS A 81 -0.82 0.05 -5.29
CA HIS A 81 -1.68 -0.05 -6.46
C HIS A 81 -1.51 1.19 -7.35
N PRO A 82 -1.46 1.05 -8.69
CA PRO A 82 -1.43 2.18 -9.62
C PRO A 82 -2.65 3.12 -9.57
N ASP A 83 -3.73 2.72 -8.89
CA ASP A 83 -4.93 3.54 -8.66
C ASP A 83 -4.84 4.40 -7.39
N MET A 84 -3.70 4.34 -6.69
CA MET A 84 -3.49 5.18 -5.52
C MET A 84 -2.72 6.46 -5.91
N PRO A 85 -3.35 7.64 -5.78
CA PRO A 85 -2.70 8.92 -6.10
C PRO A 85 -1.40 9.12 -5.31
N ARG A 86 -0.42 9.77 -5.92
CA ARG A 86 0.82 10.18 -5.23
C ARG A 86 0.52 11.08 -4.04
N ALA A 87 -0.50 11.93 -4.15
CA ALA A 87 -0.93 12.84 -3.08
C ALA A 87 -1.32 12.09 -1.79
N ALA A 88 -2.01 10.96 -1.89
CA ALA A 88 -2.43 10.18 -0.72
C ALA A 88 -1.24 9.61 0.08
N PHE A 89 -0.20 9.15 -0.62
CA PHE A 89 1.02 8.67 0.03
C PHE A 89 1.90 9.80 0.54
N LYS A 90 1.93 10.94 -0.16
CA LYS A 90 2.62 12.13 0.34
C LYS A 90 2.04 12.55 1.69
N ASP A 91 0.71 12.60 1.80
CA ASP A 91 0.00 12.91 3.05
C ASP A 91 0.33 11.92 4.17
N LEU A 92 0.32 10.60 3.87
CA LEU A 92 0.76 9.57 4.81
C LEU A 92 2.15 9.86 5.36
N TRP A 93 3.16 9.98 4.49
CA TRP A 93 4.55 10.12 4.91
C TRP A 93 4.82 11.44 5.64
N THR A 94 4.28 12.55 5.15
CA THR A 94 4.36 13.84 5.83
C THR A 94 3.75 13.78 7.23
N THR A 95 2.58 13.12 7.38
CA THR A 95 1.90 13.01 8.67
C THR A 95 2.71 12.18 9.66
N VAL A 96 3.14 10.97 9.29
CA VAL A 96 3.85 10.10 10.23
C VAL A 96 5.25 10.60 10.58
N ALA A 97 5.94 11.24 9.62
CA ALA A 97 7.23 11.88 9.87
C ALA A 97 7.13 13.06 10.84
N SER A 98 5.97 13.74 10.89
CA SER A 98 5.70 14.81 11.86
C SER A 98 5.36 14.31 13.28
N GLY A 99 5.47 13.00 13.53
CA GLY A 99 5.11 12.40 14.82
C GLY A 99 3.60 12.23 15.01
N LYS A 100 2.79 12.44 13.97
CA LYS A 100 1.33 12.33 14.02
C LYS A 100 0.84 10.99 13.50
N LYS A 101 -0.35 10.59 13.96
CA LYS A 101 -1.05 9.42 13.45
C LYS A 101 -1.74 9.76 12.13
N TRP A 102 -1.64 8.86 11.16
CA TRP A 102 -2.32 8.97 9.88
C TRP A 102 -3.41 7.91 9.75
N HIS A 103 -4.48 8.25 9.03
CA HIS A 103 -5.52 7.31 8.64
C HIS A 103 -5.97 7.51 7.20
N GLY A 104 -6.28 6.42 6.50
CA GLY A 104 -6.80 6.52 5.14
C GLY A 104 -7.23 5.18 4.55
N TYR A 105 -7.97 5.27 3.45
CA TYR A 105 -8.34 4.12 2.65
C TYR A 105 -7.22 3.83 1.66
N VAL A 106 -6.76 2.58 1.58
CA VAL A 106 -5.65 2.21 0.70
C VAL A 106 -6.03 0.99 -0.12
N LYS A 107 -5.94 1.10 -1.44
CA LYS A 107 -5.96 -0.03 -2.38
C LYS A 107 -4.54 -0.57 -2.50
N ASN A 108 -4.36 -1.84 -2.17
CA ASN A 108 -3.08 -2.53 -2.26
C ASN A 108 -3.11 -3.53 -3.41
N LEU A 109 -1.97 -3.71 -4.06
CA LEU A 109 -1.74 -4.68 -5.14
C LEU A 109 -1.09 -5.95 -4.57
N CYS A 110 -1.66 -7.10 -4.89
CA CYS A 110 -1.14 -8.41 -4.55
C CYS A 110 -0.08 -8.89 -5.56
N LYS A 111 0.72 -9.88 -5.17
CA LYS A 111 1.73 -10.50 -6.04
C LYS A 111 1.14 -11.07 -7.34
N ASP A 112 -0.11 -11.52 -7.30
CA ASP A 112 -0.84 -12.11 -8.42
C ASP A 112 -1.59 -11.09 -9.30
N GLY A 113 -1.48 -9.80 -8.99
CA GLY A 113 -2.19 -8.72 -9.70
C GLY A 113 -3.62 -8.48 -9.22
N SER A 114 -4.15 -9.28 -8.29
CA SER A 114 -5.39 -8.93 -7.57
C SER A 114 -5.15 -7.74 -6.64
N HIS A 115 -6.22 -7.21 -6.05
CA HIS A 115 -6.12 -6.09 -5.13
C HIS A 115 -6.98 -6.28 -3.89
N TYR A 116 -6.68 -5.54 -2.82
CA TYR A 116 -7.52 -5.48 -1.63
C TYR A 116 -7.55 -4.07 -1.05
N TRP A 117 -8.68 -3.75 -0.41
CA TRP A 117 -8.85 -2.48 0.29
C TRP A 117 -8.63 -2.64 1.79
N VAL A 118 -8.09 -1.58 2.39
CA VAL A 118 -7.98 -1.46 3.84
C VAL A 118 -8.34 -0.06 4.30
N TYR A 119 -8.83 0.05 5.54
CA TYR A 119 -8.71 1.30 6.29
C TYR A 119 -7.48 1.21 7.18
N ALA A 120 -6.44 1.93 6.81
CA ALA A 120 -5.14 1.91 7.46
C ALA A 120 -5.04 2.99 8.53
N THR A 121 -4.36 2.64 9.62
CA THR A 121 -3.89 3.56 10.66
C THR A 121 -2.38 3.41 10.75
N ALA A 122 -1.62 4.46 10.48
CA ALA A 122 -0.17 4.46 10.62
C ALA A 122 0.25 5.34 11.80
N VAL A 123 1.14 4.83 12.65
CA VAL A 123 1.65 5.51 13.83
C VAL A 123 3.17 5.50 13.85
N PRO A 124 3.82 6.59 14.29
CA PRO A 124 5.25 6.60 14.54
C PRO A 124 5.58 5.74 15.77
N ASN A 125 6.64 4.95 15.65
CA ASN A 125 7.23 4.23 16.77
C ASN A 125 8.30 5.13 17.39
N VAL A 126 8.18 5.46 18.68
CA VAL A 126 9.10 6.35 19.38
C VAL A 126 9.94 5.57 20.38
N ARG A 127 11.26 5.78 20.37
CA ARG A 127 12.21 5.28 21.38
C ARG A 127 13.13 6.41 21.82
N GLY A 128 13.24 6.64 23.14
CA GLY A 128 14.08 7.71 23.68
C GLY A 128 13.75 9.10 23.11
N GLY A 129 12.46 9.38 22.85
CA GLY A 129 12.01 10.65 22.28
C GLY A 129 12.23 10.82 20.77
N LYS A 130 12.79 9.83 20.07
CA LYS A 130 13.02 9.87 18.62
C LYS A 130 12.13 8.86 17.90
N ILE A 131 11.64 9.24 16.73
CA ILE A 131 10.94 8.30 15.83
C ILE A 131 11.98 7.32 15.28
N VAL A 132 11.68 6.02 15.32
CA VAL A 132 12.58 4.95 14.85
C VAL A 132 11.97 4.07 13.75
N GLY A 133 10.78 4.44 13.28
CA GLY A 133 10.04 3.72 12.25
C GLY A 133 8.53 3.89 12.44
N TYR A 134 7.75 3.11 11.72
CA TYR A 134 6.30 3.26 11.69
C TYR A 134 5.61 1.91 11.83
N THR A 135 4.48 1.87 12.53
CA THR A 135 3.59 0.70 12.57
C THR A 135 2.28 1.04 11.89
N SER A 136 1.84 0.17 10.97
CA SER A 136 0.53 0.27 10.34
C SER A 136 -0.36 -0.86 10.82
N VAL A 137 -1.53 -0.50 11.35
CA VAL A 137 -2.63 -1.42 11.67
C VAL A 137 -3.77 -1.13 10.71
N ARG A 138 -4.30 -2.17 10.09
CA ARG A 138 -5.35 -2.04 9.08
C ARG A 138 -6.55 -2.86 9.51
N ARG A 139 -7.73 -2.31 9.29
CA ARG A 139 -9.01 -2.97 9.55
C ARG A 139 -9.83 -3.08 8.27
N GLN A 140 -10.90 -3.87 8.36
CA GLN A 140 -11.88 -3.99 7.29
C GLN A 140 -12.42 -2.60 6.89
N PRO A 141 -12.34 -2.24 5.61
CA PRO A 141 -12.87 -0.98 5.10
C PRO A 141 -14.41 -1.04 4.95
N SER A 142 -15.06 0.12 5.05
CA SER A 142 -16.48 0.26 4.68
C SER A 142 -16.66 0.18 3.15
N ARG A 143 -17.59 -0.64 2.66
CA ARG A 143 -17.91 -0.74 1.22
C ARG A 143 -18.43 0.57 0.65
N ALA A 144 -19.32 1.24 1.38
CA ALA A 144 -19.83 2.56 0.96
C ALA A 144 -18.69 3.58 0.84
N LYS A 145 -17.77 3.59 1.81
CA LYS A 145 -16.66 4.53 1.79
C LYS A 145 -15.60 4.22 0.73
N ILE A 146 -15.41 2.93 0.38
CA ILE A 146 -14.60 2.53 -0.78
C ILE A 146 -15.18 3.12 -2.07
N ALA A 147 -16.49 3.02 -2.27
CA ALA A 147 -17.13 3.54 -3.49
C ALA A 147 -16.92 5.05 -3.61
N GLU A 148 -17.13 5.80 -2.52
CA GLU A 148 -16.88 7.25 -2.46
C GLU A 148 -15.41 7.59 -2.74
N ILE A 149 -14.47 6.98 -2.02
CA ILE A 149 -13.05 7.35 -2.13
C ILE A 149 -12.45 6.92 -3.48
N THR A 150 -12.98 5.86 -4.09
CA THR A 150 -12.55 5.43 -5.43
C THR A 150 -12.83 6.51 -6.47
N ALA A 151 -13.99 7.18 -6.39
CA ALA A 151 -14.29 8.31 -7.27
C ALA A 151 -13.31 9.46 -7.04
N THR A 152 -13.06 9.83 -5.78
CA THR A 152 -12.09 10.87 -5.41
C THR A 152 -10.67 10.56 -5.91
N TYR A 153 -10.21 9.32 -5.76
CA TYR A 153 -8.87 8.91 -6.22
C TYR A 153 -8.74 8.94 -7.74
N LYS A 154 -9.80 8.59 -8.48
CA LYS A 154 -9.80 8.75 -9.94
C LYS A 154 -9.65 10.21 -10.36
N GLU A 155 -10.34 11.13 -9.69
CA GLU A 155 -10.20 12.57 -9.95
C GLU A 155 -8.79 13.08 -9.64
N TRP A 156 -8.19 12.62 -8.54
CA TRP A 156 -6.83 13.01 -8.15
C TRP A 156 -5.80 12.49 -9.15
N LEU A 157 -5.94 11.24 -9.61
CA LEU A 157 -5.08 10.68 -10.65
C LEU A 157 -5.20 11.43 -11.98
N ALA A 158 -6.42 11.81 -12.38
CA ALA A 158 -6.62 12.61 -13.58
C ALA A 158 -5.88 13.96 -13.49
N LYS A 159 -5.86 14.58 -12.30
CA LYS A 159 -5.10 15.81 -12.05
C LYS A 159 -3.59 15.59 -12.04
N GLU A 160 -3.11 14.45 -11.53
CA GLU A 160 -1.67 14.10 -11.53
C GLU A 160 -1.13 13.81 -12.94
N GLY A 161 -1.96 13.27 -13.84
CA GLY A 161 -1.61 12.98 -15.23
C GLY A 161 -1.83 14.14 -16.21
N SER A 162 -2.47 15.23 -15.76
CA SER A 162 -2.65 16.43 -16.58
C SER A 162 -1.36 17.25 -16.55
N PRO A 163 -0.77 17.64 -17.70
CA PRO A 163 0.33 18.58 -17.70
C PRO A 163 -0.14 19.91 -17.08
N ALA A 164 0.68 20.46 -16.19
CA ALA A 164 0.46 21.76 -15.55
C ALA A 164 0.48 22.91 -16.57
#